data_AF-A0A1Z8LNI4-F1
#
_entry.id   AF-A0A1Z8LNI4-F1
#
_cell.length_a   1.000
_cell.length_b   1.000
_cell.length_c   1.000
_cell.angle_alpha   90.00
_cell.angle_beta   90.00
_cell.angle_gamma   90.00
#
_symmetry.space_group_name_H-M   'P 1'
#
loop_
_entity.id
_entity.type
_entity.pdbx_description
1 polymer ?
#
loop_
_entity_poly.entity_id
_entity_poly.type
_entity_poly.pdbx_seq_one_letter_code
_entity_poly.pdbx_strand_id
1 'polypeptide(L)'
;MENCIANVSASPLRRFLKYAKKHERVWFARRIDIAKHWIKNNPPQNQEYLASQLSASEFSQSFGDVIKNAPWIADRVFYSELSPAHNSLKGLQSAFRVQLNLAHEDERIEVIRRSVNIETLRGPLTVQKNDPSALSRKNTSNLCADAKSSELKRSNNMYENRFGFPFLMVCDGLTDNQILTALKMRMNNDRNTEIQSLGGARVYWV
;
A
#
# COMPACT_ATOMS: atom_id res chain seq x y z
N MET A 1 -28.19 -2.24 0.75
CA MET A 1 -28.23 -1.96 2.21
C MET A 1 -29.03 -3.02 2.97
N GLU A 2 -30.06 -3.61 2.38
CA GLU A 2 -30.82 -4.72 2.98
C GLU A 2 -29.94 -5.94 3.28
N ASN A 3 -29.02 -6.29 2.39
CA ASN A 3 -28.09 -7.42 2.60
C ASN A 3 -27.05 -7.19 3.71
N CYS A 4 -26.77 -5.94 4.12
CA CYS A 4 -25.84 -5.68 5.24
C CYS A 4 -26.52 -5.85 6.61
N ILE A 5 -27.85 -5.85 6.66
CA ILE A 5 -28.64 -5.91 7.89
C ILE A 5 -29.02 -7.36 8.24
N ALA A 6 -28.92 -8.28 7.28
CA ALA A 6 -29.29 -9.69 7.45
C ALA A 6 -28.36 -10.46 8.41
N ASN A 7 -27.06 -10.11 8.46
CA ASN A 7 -26.04 -10.85 9.23
C ASN A 7 -25.74 -10.28 10.62
N VAL A 8 -26.49 -9.28 11.08
CA VAL A 8 -26.32 -8.73 12.44
C VAL A 8 -27.39 -9.34 13.35
N SER A 9 -26.98 -10.29 14.20
CA SER A 9 -27.77 -10.77 15.34
C SER A 9 -28.23 -9.58 16.18
N ALA A 10 -29.39 -9.68 16.84
CA ALA A 10 -30.18 -8.59 17.43
C ALA A 10 -29.39 -7.57 18.27
N SER A 11 -28.70 -6.63 17.62
CA SER A 11 -27.88 -5.61 18.27
C SER A 11 -28.61 -4.26 18.32
N PRO A 12 -28.30 -3.41 19.31
CA PRO A 12 -28.82 -2.04 19.41
C PRO A 12 -28.71 -1.24 18.10
N LEU A 13 -27.67 -1.49 17.30
CA LEU A 13 -27.46 -0.86 16.00
C LEU A 13 -28.57 -1.21 15.00
N ARG A 14 -29.04 -2.47 14.96
CA ARG A 14 -30.12 -2.89 14.06
C ARG A 14 -31.45 -2.22 14.44
N ARG A 15 -31.71 -2.07 15.74
CA ARG A 15 -32.90 -1.35 16.24
C ARG A 15 -32.84 0.14 15.92
N PHE A 16 -31.67 0.76 16.10
CA PHE A 16 -31.42 2.15 15.72
C PHE A 16 -31.63 2.38 14.22
N LEU A 17 -31.02 1.56 13.35
CA LEU A 17 -31.18 1.69 11.90
C LEU A 17 -32.63 1.50 11.46
N LYS A 18 -33.38 0.57 12.08
CA LYS A 18 -34.82 0.40 11.81
C LYS A 18 -35.64 1.62 12.26
N TYR A 19 -35.34 2.21 13.42
CA TYR A 19 -36.03 3.39 13.93
C TYR A 19 -35.74 4.61 13.07
N ALA A 20 -34.46 4.89 12.79
CA ALA A 20 -34.03 6.03 12.02
C ALA A 20 -34.56 6.02 10.58
N LYS A 21 -34.71 4.82 9.96
CA LYS A 21 -35.35 4.67 8.64
C LYS A 21 -36.83 5.04 8.59
N LYS A 22 -37.52 5.15 9.74
CA LYS A 22 -38.93 5.60 9.79
C LYS A 22 -39.07 7.12 9.73
N HIS A 23 -37.97 7.87 9.83
CA HIS A 23 -37.98 9.33 9.82
C HIS A 23 -37.58 9.86 8.44
N GLU A 24 -38.45 10.64 7.82
CA GLU A 24 -38.25 11.18 6.47
C GLU A 24 -37.05 12.15 6.36
N ARG A 25 -36.66 12.78 7.47
CA ARG A 25 -35.54 13.74 7.53
C ARG A 25 -34.19 13.10 7.84
N VAL A 26 -34.10 11.77 7.84
CA VAL A 26 -32.85 11.05 8.12
C VAL A 26 -32.34 10.38 6.85
N TRP A 27 -31.19 10.82 6.37
CA TRP A 27 -30.53 10.23 5.21
C TRP A 27 -29.34 9.37 5.60
N PHE A 28 -29.31 8.15 5.08
CA PHE A 28 -28.16 7.25 5.17
C PHE A 28 -27.41 7.25 3.84
N ALA A 29 -26.32 8.01 3.76
CA ALA A 29 -25.48 8.03 2.58
C ALA A 29 -24.90 6.64 2.31
N ARG A 30 -25.26 6.02 1.18
CA ARG A 30 -24.56 4.81 0.71
C ARG A 30 -23.25 5.23 0.06
N ARG A 31 -22.25 4.36 0.12
CA ARG A 31 -20.98 4.55 -0.62
C ARG A 31 -21.22 4.87 -2.11
N ILE A 32 -22.20 4.25 -2.74
CA ILE A 32 -22.56 4.53 -4.13
C ILE A 32 -23.19 5.91 -4.33
N ASP A 33 -23.95 6.42 -3.37
CA ASP A 33 -24.57 7.75 -3.47
C ASP A 33 -23.51 8.84 -3.32
N ILE A 34 -22.54 8.64 -2.40
CA ILE A 34 -21.36 9.49 -2.25
C ILE A 34 -20.55 9.48 -3.55
N ALA A 35 -20.26 8.30 -4.12
CA ALA A 35 -19.51 8.18 -5.36
C ALA A 35 -20.22 8.88 -6.53
N LYS A 36 -21.53 8.66 -6.70
CA LYS A 36 -22.33 9.32 -7.75
C LYS A 36 -22.38 10.84 -7.57
N HIS A 37 -22.55 11.31 -6.33
CA HIS A 37 -22.53 12.74 -6.00
C HIS A 37 -21.17 13.36 -6.35
N TRP A 38 -20.08 12.68 -6.00
CA TRP A 38 -18.73 13.11 -6.35
C TRP A 38 -18.50 13.17 -7.86
N ILE A 39 -18.87 12.14 -8.62
CA ILE A 39 -18.74 12.13 -10.08
C ILE A 39 -19.54 13.27 -10.72
N LYS A 40 -20.75 13.54 -10.20
CA LYS A 40 -21.63 14.59 -10.72
C LYS A 40 -21.11 16.00 -10.43
N ASN A 41 -20.62 16.24 -9.21
CA ASN A 41 -20.28 17.59 -8.73
C ASN A 41 -18.79 17.92 -8.82
N ASN A 42 -17.94 16.89 -8.95
CA ASN A 42 -16.50 17.00 -9.14
C ASN A 42 -16.10 16.08 -10.31
N PRO A 43 -16.62 16.33 -11.54
CA PRO A 43 -16.20 15.55 -12.70
C PRO A 43 -14.68 15.64 -12.83
N PRO A 44 -13.99 14.53 -13.14
CA PRO A 44 -12.55 14.57 -13.36
C PRO A 44 -12.29 15.59 -14.46
N GLN A 45 -11.50 16.62 -14.15
CA GLN A 45 -11.03 17.52 -15.19
C GLN A 45 -10.20 16.68 -16.15
N ASN A 46 -10.55 16.74 -17.43
CA ASN A 46 -9.92 15.99 -18.51
C ASN A 46 -8.57 16.63 -18.84
N GLN A 47 -7.75 16.87 -17.82
CA GLN A 47 -6.40 17.33 -17.99
C GLN A 47 -5.62 16.10 -18.43
N GLU A 48 -5.30 16.05 -19.72
CA GLU A 48 -4.40 15.06 -20.29
C GLU A 48 -3.02 15.27 -19.63
N TYR A 49 -2.80 14.67 -18.47
CA TYR A 49 -1.49 14.60 -17.83
C TYR A 49 -0.63 13.63 -18.65
N LEU A 50 -0.11 14.14 -19.76
CA LEU A 50 0.79 13.42 -20.63
C LEU A 50 2.17 13.45 -19.98
N ALA A 51 2.47 12.40 -19.21
CA ALA A 51 3.76 12.19 -18.56
C ALA A 51 4.97 12.45 -19.48
N SER A 52 4.85 12.09 -20.76
CA SER A 52 5.88 12.31 -21.79
C SER A 52 6.07 13.77 -22.20
N GLN A 53 5.19 14.69 -21.78
CA GLN A 53 5.22 16.11 -22.14
C GLN A 53 5.56 17.03 -20.97
N LEU A 54 5.70 16.48 -19.76
CA LEU A 54 6.08 17.25 -18.58
C LEU A 54 7.55 17.65 -18.65
N SER A 55 7.89 18.78 -18.04
CA SER A 55 9.28 19.07 -17.68
C SER A 55 9.74 18.15 -16.55
N ALA A 56 11.06 18.04 -16.35
CA ALA A 56 11.63 17.23 -15.26
C ALA A 56 11.09 17.67 -13.88
N SER A 57 10.94 18.98 -13.66
CA SER A 57 10.42 19.53 -12.41
C SER A 57 8.95 19.17 -12.19
N GLU A 58 8.12 19.29 -13.22
CA GLU A 58 6.69 18.95 -13.14
C GLU A 58 6.49 17.44 -12.95
N PHE A 59 7.32 16.63 -13.61
CA PHE A 59 7.28 15.18 -13.46
C PHE A 59 7.67 14.76 -12.05
N SER A 60 8.77 15.28 -11.52
CA SER A 60 9.23 14.98 -10.15
C SER A 60 8.22 15.47 -9.10
N GLN A 61 7.62 16.64 -9.30
CA GLN A 61 6.55 17.15 -8.41
C GLN A 61 5.29 16.28 -8.45
N SER A 62 4.93 15.74 -9.62
CA SER A 62 3.71 14.93 -9.80
C SER A 62 3.90 13.47 -9.39
N PHE A 63 5.09 12.91 -9.60
CA PHE A 63 5.35 11.47 -9.50
C PHE A 63 6.48 11.09 -8.52
N GLY A 64 7.18 12.05 -7.92
CA GLY A 64 8.27 11.81 -6.97
C GLY A 64 7.85 11.02 -5.73
N ASP A 65 6.60 11.17 -5.30
CA ASP A 65 6.06 10.49 -4.11
C ASP A 65 5.34 9.17 -4.42
N VAL A 66 5.32 8.73 -5.69
CA VAL A 66 4.67 7.47 -6.09
C VAL A 66 5.29 6.26 -5.39
N ILE A 67 6.62 6.28 -5.24
CA ILE A 67 7.36 5.33 -4.43
C ILE A 67 7.88 6.08 -3.21
N LYS A 68 7.32 5.75 -2.04
CA LYS A 68 7.63 6.44 -0.79
C LYS A 68 9.13 6.47 -0.54
N ASN A 69 9.62 7.66 -0.19
CA ASN A 69 11.01 7.90 0.21
C ASN A 69 12.05 7.48 -0.85
N ALA A 70 11.63 7.40 -2.12
CA ALA A 70 12.46 7.05 -3.28
C ALA A 70 12.20 7.98 -4.49
N PRO A 71 12.26 9.32 -4.33
CA PRO A 71 11.98 10.26 -5.42
C PRO A 71 12.93 10.10 -6.60
N TRP A 72 14.14 9.59 -6.36
CA TRP A 72 15.14 9.27 -7.39
C TRP A 72 14.62 8.30 -8.46
N ILE A 73 13.61 7.46 -8.15
CA ILE A 73 13.03 6.56 -9.15
C ILE A 73 12.24 7.36 -10.18
N ALA A 74 11.50 8.39 -9.75
CA ALA A 74 10.76 9.25 -10.68
C ALA A 74 11.72 9.98 -11.62
N ASP A 75 12.86 10.45 -11.11
CA ASP A 75 13.89 11.08 -11.94
C ASP A 75 14.45 10.09 -12.97
N ARG A 76 14.78 8.86 -12.57
CA ARG A 76 15.23 7.81 -13.51
C ARG A 76 14.17 7.45 -14.55
N VAL A 77 12.89 7.42 -14.16
CA VAL A 77 11.79 7.18 -15.09
C VAL A 77 11.71 8.30 -16.13
N PHE A 78 11.82 9.55 -15.70
CA PHE A 78 11.81 10.70 -16.60
C PHE A 78 12.95 10.64 -17.62
N TYR A 79 14.17 10.34 -17.17
CA TYR A 79 15.34 10.22 -18.05
C TYR A 79 15.40 8.93 -18.88
N SER A 80 14.45 8.00 -18.69
CA SER A 80 14.38 6.74 -19.46
C SER A 80 13.60 6.83 -20.77
N GLU A 81 13.52 8.04 -21.35
CA GLU A 81 12.84 8.34 -22.62
C GLU A 81 11.35 7.97 -22.61
N LEU A 82 10.57 8.67 -21.79
CA LEU A 82 9.11 8.51 -21.76
C LEU A 82 8.49 8.84 -23.12
N SER A 83 8.01 7.82 -23.82
CA SER A 83 7.19 7.96 -25.03
C SER A 83 5.69 8.08 -24.72
N PRO A 84 4.84 8.44 -25.72
CA PRO A 84 3.39 8.45 -25.57
C PRO A 84 2.76 7.14 -25.08
N ALA A 85 3.45 6.00 -25.24
CA ALA A 85 3.03 4.73 -24.67
C ALA A 85 2.93 4.76 -23.13
N HIS A 86 3.67 5.66 -22.49
CA HIS A 86 3.67 5.85 -21.04
C HIS A 86 2.60 6.82 -20.55
N ASN A 87 1.83 7.48 -21.44
CA ASN A 87 0.75 8.40 -21.07
C ASN A 87 -0.52 7.66 -20.61
N SER A 88 -0.34 6.58 -19.84
CA SER A 88 -1.40 5.83 -19.20
C SER A 88 -0.91 5.31 -17.86
N LEU A 89 -1.84 5.03 -16.94
CA LEU A 89 -1.50 4.44 -15.64
C LEU A 89 -0.65 3.17 -15.79
N LYS A 90 -1.03 2.28 -16.71
CA LYS A 90 -0.30 1.03 -16.96
C LYS A 90 1.09 1.29 -17.53
N GLY A 91 1.20 2.26 -18.44
CA GLY A 91 2.48 2.67 -19.03
C GLY A 91 3.43 3.22 -17.97
N LEU A 92 2.99 4.18 -17.16
CA LEU A 92 3.79 4.71 -16.04
C LEU A 92 4.17 3.61 -15.05
N GLN A 93 3.23 2.76 -14.63
CA GLN A 93 3.53 1.64 -13.74
C GLN A 93 4.60 0.72 -14.33
N SER A 94 4.57 0.47 -15.65
CA SER A 94 5.59 -0.33 -16.31
C SER A 94 6.97 0.34 -16.27
N ALA A 95 7.04 1.65 -16.56
CA ALA A 95 8.29 2.41 -16.54
C ALA A 95 8.91 2.46 -15.13
N PHE A 96 8.11 2.75 -14.11
CA PHE A 96 8.54 2.72 -12.71
C PHE A 96 9.02 1.32 -12.29
N ARG A 97 8.33 0.25 -12.73
CA ARG A 97 8.75 -1.12 -12.41
C ARG A 97 10.08 -1.49 -13.07
N VAL A 98 10.32 -1.02 -14.29
CA VAL A 98 11.61 -1.21 -14.97
C VAL A 98 12.72 -0.55 -14.16
N GLN A 99 12.57 0.72 -13.76
CA GLN A 99 13.59 1.43 -12.99
C GLN A 99 13.83 0.80 -11.61
N LEU A 100 12.78 0.31 -10.94
CA LEU A 100 12.93 -0.40 -9.68
C LEU A 100 13.68 -1.74 -9.83
N ASN A 101 13.46 -2.45 -10.95
CA ASN A 101 14.16 -3.70 -11.23
C ASN A 101 15.62 -3.50 -11.65
N LEU A 102 15.94 -2.37 -12.29
CA LEU A 102 17.30 -1.98 -12.66
C LEU A 102 18.10 -1.41 -11.49
N ALA A 103 17.42 -0.95 -10.44
CA ALA A 103 18.07 -0.43 -9.24
C ALA A 103 18.98 -1.48 -8.59
N HIS A 104 20.11 -1.01 -8.04
CA HIS A 104 21.03 -1.87 -7.33
C HIS A 104 20.37 -2.48 -6.08
N GLU A 105 20.90 -3.61 -5.61
CA GLU A 105 20.35 -4.30 -4.44
C GLU A 105 20.24 -3.39 -3.21
N ASP A 106 21.27 -2.57 -2.96
CA ASP A 106 21.29 -1.65 -1.82
C ASP A 106 20.20 -0.58 -1.93
N GLU A 107 19.96 -0.05 -3.13
CA GLU A 107 18.90 0.92 -3.40
C GLU A 107 17.53 0.29 -3.16
N ARG A 108 17.31 -0.94 -3.64
CA ARG A 108 16.05 -1.67 -3.42
C ARG A 108 15.81 -1.95 -1.94
N ILE A 109 16.85 -2.36 -1.21
CA ILE A 109 16.79 -2.58 0.23
C ILE A 109 16.46 -1.28 0.96
N GLU A 110 17.06 -0.16 0.55
CA GLU A 110 16.78 1.15 1.13
C GLU A 110 15.32 1.57 0.94
N VAL A 111 14.76 1.39 -0.26
CA VAL A 111 13.33 1.64 -0.51
C VAL A 111 12.47 0.81 0.44
N ILE A 112 12.80 -0.47 0.63
CA ILE A 112 12.05 -1.36 1.53
C ILE A 112 12.14 -0.89 2.97
N ARG A 113 13.36 -0.62 3.47
CA ARG A 113 13.60 -0.14 4.85
C ARG A 113 12.89 1.17 5.14
N ARG A 114 12.73 2.04 4.15
CA ARG A 114 12.01 3.32 4.29
C ARG A 114 10.50 3.18 4.09
N SER A 115 10.04 2.19 3.33
CA SER A 115 8.61 1.94 3.09
C SER A 115 7.91 1.32 4.29
N VAL A 116 8.61 0.43 5.00
CA VAL A 116 8.21 -0.15 6.28
C VAL A 116 8.86 0.72 7.32
N ASN A 117 8.11 1.61 7.95
CA ASN A 117 8.68 2.60 8.85
C ASN A 117 9.32 1.92 10.09
N ILE A 118 10.60 1.52 9.99
CA ILE A 118 11.34 0.74 11.01
C ILE A 118 11.43 1.51 12.33
N GLU A 119 11.46 2.84 12.29
CA GLU A 119 11.48 3.68 13.49
C GLU A 119 10.19 3.54 14.33
N THR A 120 9.03 3.39 13.69
CA THR A 120 7.76 3.10 14.38
C THR A 120 7.69 1.69 14.98
N LEU A 121 8.56 0.76 14.56
CA LEU A 121 8.60 -0.61 15.07
C LEU A 121 9.53 -0.77 16.30
N ARG A 122 10.38 0.23 16.58
CA ARG A 122 11.30 0.22 17.74
C ARG A 122 10.70 0.83 19.02
N GLY A 123 9.46 1.33 18.99
CA GLY A 123 8.74 1.85 20.15
C GLY A 123 7.34 1.24 20.29
N PRO A 124 6.71 1.31 21.48
CA PRO A 124 5.28 1.00 21.61
C PRO A 124 4.49 1.97 20.72
N LEU A 125 3.77 1.42 19.74
CA LEU A 125 3.10 2.14 18.67
C LEU A 125 2.34 3.38 19.17
N THR A 126 2.81 4.56 18.80
CA THR A 126 1.90 5.68 18.60
C THR A 126 1.19 5.40 17.29
N VAL A 127 -0.08 5.01 17.38
CA VAL A 127 -1.01 5.02 16.25
C VAL A 127 -0.83 6.36 15.54
N GLN A 128 -0.27 6.37 14.32
CA GLN A 128 -0.33 7.55 13.47
C GLN A 128 -1.81 7.83 13.20
N LYS A 129 -2.38 8.67 14.06
CA LYS A 129 -3.69 9.27 13.88
C LYS A 129 -3.63 10.07 12.59
N ASN A 130 -4.51 9.68 11.68
CA ASN A 130 -5.17 10.56 10.72
C ASN A 130 -4.25 11.34 9.80
N ASP A 131 -3.81 10.68 8.73
CA ASP A 131 -3.41 11.39 7.51
C ASP A 131 -4.50 11.14 6.45
N PRO A 132 -5.25 12.16 5.99
CA PRO A 132 -6.44 12.01 5.13
C PRO A 132 -6.15 11.46 3.72
N SER A 133 -4.89 11.36 3.31
CA SER A 133 -4.42 10.74 2.07
C SER A 133 -4.50 9.19 2.06
N ALA A 134 -4.97 8.59 3.16
CA ALA A 134 -5.04 7.16 3.45
C ALA A 134 -5.97 6.28 2.57
N LEU A 135 -6.44 6.75 1.42
CA LEU A 135 -7.35 5.98 0.55
C LEU A 135 -6.69 4.75 -0.10
N SER A 136 -5.35 4.69 -0.16
CA SER A 136 -4.62 3.52 -0.65
C SER A 136 -4.35 2.42 0.37
N ARG A 137 -4.71 2.60 1.64
CA ARG A 137 -4.40 1.63 2.72
C ARG A 137 -5.13 0.30 2.63
N LYS A 138 -6.03 0.08 1.66
CA LYS A 138 -6.64 -1.25 1.46
C LYS A 138 -5.70 -2.29 0.84
N ASN A 139 -4.60 -1.87 0.21
CA ASN A 139 -3.64 -2.80 -0.40
C ASN A 139 -2.43 -3.12 0.49
N THR A 140 -2.13 -2.24 1.47
CA THR A 140 -1.00 -2.39 2.39
C THR A 140 -1.39 -2.86 3.79
N SER A 141 -2.68 -2.83 4.15
CA SER A 141 -3.20 -3.32 5.44
C SER A 141 -2.97 -4.82 5.69
N ASN A 142 -2.53 -5.55 4.67
CA ASN A 142 -2.33 -6.98 4.72
C ASN A 142 -0.86 -7.37 4.87
N LEU A 143 0.07 -6.41 4.94
CA LEU A 143 1.48 -6.68 5.19
C LEU A 143 1.71 -6.66 6.70
N CYS A 144 2.02 -7.82 7.28
CA CYS A 144 2.30 -7.90 8.71
C CYS A 144 3.79 -7.70 8.96
N ALA A 145 4.17 -6.57 9.56
CA ALA A 145 5.47 -6.40 10.20
C ALA A 145 5.40 -6.71 11.71
N ASP A 146 4.19 -6.71 12.28
CA ASP A 146 3.95 -6.79 13.73
C ASP A 146 3.74 -8.22 14.23
N ALA A 147 4.70 -8.69 15.01
CA ALA A 147 4.64 -9.96 15.70
C ALA A 147 3.89 -9.83 17.05
N LYS A 148 2.79 -10.57 17.23
CA LYS A 148 2.10 -10.69 18.53
C LYS A 148 2.84 -11.61 19.50
N SER A 149 3.51 -12.65 18.99
CA SER A 149 4.27 -13.63 19.79
C SER A 149 5.77 -13.28 19.91
N SER A 150 6.39 -13.65 21.04
CA SER A 150 7.83 -13.49 21.28
C SER A 150 8.70 -14.30 20.31
N GLU A 151 8.23 -15.46 19.87
CA GLU A 151 8.92 -16.30 18.88
C GLU A 151 9.00 -15.61 17.51
N LEU A 152 7.88 -15.02 17.05
CA LEU A 152 7.83 -14.25 15.81
C LEU A 152 8.78 -13.04 15.85
N LYS A 153 8.85 -12.32 16.98
CA LYS A 153 9.80 -11.20 17.15
C LYS A 153 11.25 -11.66 17.02
N ARG A 154 11.61 -12.75 17.69
CA ARG A 154 12.96 -13.32 17.63
C ARG A 154 13.30 -13.74 16.19
N SER A 155 12.38 -14.43 15.51
CA SER A 155 12.54 -14.88 14.13
C SER A 155 12.65 -13.71 13.14
N ASN A 156 11.87 -12.64 13.30
CA ASN A 156 11.99 -11.43 12.50
C ASN A 156 13.36 -10.76 12.68
N ASN A 157 13.86 -10.66 13.91
CA ASN A 157 15.19 -10.10 14.17
C ASN A 157 16.30 -10.95 13.53
N MET A 158 16.18 -12.28 13.56
CA MET A 158 17.12 -13.17 12.88
C MET A 158 17.08 -13.00 11.37
N TYR A 159 15.89 -12.81 10.80
CA TYR A 159 15.71 -12.55 9.38
C TYR A 159 16.37 -11.22 8.98
N GLU A 160 16.09 -10.13 9.71
CA GLU A 160 16.66 -8.82 9.44
C GLU A 160 18.19 -8.83 9.56
N ASN A 161 18.74 -9.51 10.57
CA ASN A 161 20.19 -9.64 10.75
C ASN A 161 20.86 -10.41 9.60
N ARG A 162 20.17 -11.39 9.00
CA ARG A 162 20.72 -12.20 7.91
C ARG A 162 20.62 -11.50 6.56
N PHE A 163 19.45 -10.96 6.23
CA PHE A 163 19.15 -10.45 4.90
C PHE A 163 19.31 -8.92 4.78
N GLY A 164 19.34 -8.22 5.90
CA GLY A 164 19.52 -6.77 5.97
C GLY A 164 18.24 -5.96 5.74
N PHE A 165 17.06 -6.58 5.75
CA PHE A 165 15.77 -5.90 5.59
C PHE A 165 14.65 -6.63 6.33
N PRO A 166 13.53 -5.96 6.66
CA PRO A 166 12.44 -6.58 7.41
C PRO A 166 11.75 -7.69 6.60
N PHE A 167 11.28 -8.72 7.31
CA PHE A 167 10.46 -9.77 6.71
C PHE A 167 9.12 -9.18 6.24
N LEU A 168 8.78 -9.41 4.97
CA LEU A 168 7.55 -8.93 4.36
C LEU A 168 6.75 -10.08 3.76
N MET A 169 5.48 -10.17 4.14
CA MET A 169 4.54 -11.15 3.64
C MET A 169 3.11 -10.61 3.70
N VAL A 170 2.28 -11.04 2.75
CA VAL A 170 0.83 -10.83 2.81
C VAL A 170 0.24 -11.82 3.82
N CYS A 171 -0.37 -11.30 4.89
CA CYS A 171 -0.86 -12.04 6.04
C CYS A 171 -2.39 -12.08 6.15
N ASP A 172 -3.11 -11.71 5.08
CA ASP A 172 -4.57 -11.74 5.07
C ASP A 172 -5.08 -13.16 5.30
N GLY A 173 -5.86 -13.35 6.37
CA GLY A 173 -6.37 -14.66 6.78
C GLY A 173 -5.33 -15.65 7.34
N LEU A 174 -4.08 -15.23 7.59
CA LEU A 174 -3.04 -16.11 8.13
C LEU A 174 -2.98 -16.07 9.66
N THR A 175 -2.71 -17.23 10.25
CA THR A 175 -2.42 -17.40 11.68
C THR A 175 -0.93 -17.17 11.97
N ASP A 176 -0.60 -16.80 13.21
CA ASP A 176 0.79 -16.61 13.67
C ASP A 176 1.69 -17.82 13.36
N ASN A 177 1.18 -19.04 13.49
CA ASN A 177 1.91 -20.27 13.17
C ASN A 177 2.20 -20.41 11.67
N GLN A 178 1.28 -19.99 10.80
CA GLN A 178 1.51 -20.01 9.35
C GLN A 178 2.56 -18.98 8.94
N ILE A 179 2.55 -17.81 9.58
CA ILE A 179 3.57 -16.77 9.38
C ILE A 179 4.94 -17.28 9.85
N LEU A 180 5.01 -17.92 11.03
CA LEU A 180 6.25 -18.53 11.54
C LEU A 180 6.80 -19.59 10.58
N THR A 181 5.95 -20.46 10.05
CA THR A 181 6.38 -21.49 9.08
C THR A 181 6.92 -20.86 7.81
N ALA A 182 6.23 -19.85 7.27
CA ALA A 182 6.70 -19.14 6.08
C ALA A 182 8.05 -18.44 6.31
N LEU A 183 8.23 -17.82 7.48
CA LEU A 183 9.49 -17.20 7.88
C LEU A 183 10.60 -18.25 7.98
N LYS A 184 10.36 -19.38 8.67
CA LYS A 184 11.33 -20.48 8.82
C LYS A 184 11.73 -21.08 7.47
N MET A 185 10.81 -21.21 6.52
CA MET A 185 11.13 -21.67 5.16
C MET A 185 12.00 -20.65 4.40
N ARG A 186 11.63 -19.37 4.44
CA ARG A 186 12.37 -18.29 3.75
C ARG A 186 13.73 -17.99 4.35
N MET A 187 13.92 -18.34 5.63
CA MET A 187 15.25 -18.34 6.24
C MET A 187 16.23 -19.28 5.55
N ASN A 188 15.80 -20.27 4.75
CA ASN A 188 16.73 -21.11 4.00
C ASN A 188 17.08 -20.57 2.61
N ASN A 189 16.46 -19.48 2.17
CA ASN A 189 16.73 -18.89 0.87
C ASN A 189 18.07 -18.13 0.85
N ASP A 190 18.65 -18.00 -0.35
CA ASP A 190 19.73 -17.08 -0.60
C ASP A 190 19.21 -15.64 -0.67
N ARG A 191 20.13 -14.67 -0.52
CA ARG A 191 19.79 -13.25 -0.45
C ARG A 191 19.13 -12.74 -1.74
N ASN A 192 19.56 -13.24 -2.89
CA ASN A 192 19.07 -12.76 -4.19
C ASN A 192 17.63 -13.23 -4.43
N THR A 193 17.33 -14.48 -4.09
CA THR A 193 15.96 -15.02 -4.13
C THR A 193 15.00 -14.21 -3.25
N GLU A 194 15.43 -13.83 -2.05
CA GLU A 194 14.61 -13.02 -1.15
C GLU A 194 14.38 -11.59 -1.70
N ILE A 195 15.42 -10.94 -2.22
CA ILE A 195 15.30 -9.62 -2.88
C ILE A 195 14.36 -9.70 -4.09
N GLN A 196 14.43 -10.77 -4.88
CA GLN A 196 13.56 -10.98 -6.03
C GLN A 196 12.10 -11.18 -5.62
N SER A 197 11.85 -11.94 -4.53
CA SER A 197 10.51 -12.15 -3.99
C SER A 197 9.81 -10.85 -3.61
N LEU A 198 10.59 -9.83 -3.22
CA LEU A 198 10.09 -8.50 -2.89
C LEU A 198 9.69 -7.71 -4.14
N GLY A 199 10.37 -7.88 -5.28
CA GLY A 199 10.08 -7.18 -6.55
C GLY A 199 8.72 -7.53 -7.17
N GLY A 200 8.14 -8.68 -6.79
CA GLY A 200 6.78 -9.06 -7.16
C GLY A 200 5.69 -8.45 -6.27
N ALA A 201 6.06 -7.78 -5.18
CA ALA A 201 5.14 -7.41 -4.13
C ALA A 201 4.48 -6.05 -4.38
N ARG A 202 3.20 -5.99 -4.05
CA ARG A 202 2.29 -4.84 -3.97
C ARG A 202 2.73 -3.77 -2.94
N VAL A 203 4.01 -3.79 -2.56
CA VAL A 203 4.64 -3.09 -1.42
C VAL A 203 5.14 -1.70 -1.81
N TYR A 204 5.52 -1.50 -3.07
CA TYR A 204 6.17 -0.26 -3.51
C TYR A 204 5.23 0.85 -3.97
N TRP A 205 3.96 0.54 -4.19
CA TRP A 205 3.02 1.45 -4.85
C TRP A 205 2.12 2.12 -3.80
N VAL A 206 2.16 3.45 -3.76
CA VAL A 206 1.14 4.27 -3.06
C VAL A 206 -0.16 4.26 -3.85
#